data_AF-A0A3E0KBM9-F1
#
_entry.id   AF-A0A3E0KBM9-F1
#
_cell.length_a   1.000
_cell.length_b   1.000
_cell.length_c   1.000
_cell.angle_alpha   90.00
_cell.angle_beta   90.00
_cell.angle_gamma   90.00
#
_symmetry.space_group_name_H-M   'P 1'
#
loop_
_entity.id
_entity.type
_entity.pdbx_description
1 polymer ?
#
loop_
_entity_poly.entity_id
_entity_poly.type
_entity_poly.pdbx_seq_one_letter_code
_entity_poly.pdbx_strand_id
1 'polypeptide(L)'
;MVEEETRVMPRGDYQVVVVPVVEFRAWRDGSGASSLQPEVQERFEFPFAFTLAGNTLMPQQQLSQGRSAAASRTVTEPGVVRLAGLSLGVRAARLVGLVTTGAAAVLVLVLGGQARRTARSQPEAQRIRRRYRARLLSVRPDAGPVITGSVVPLAAFQDLLRVADQLEQPVLMVPGEDVYRFAVVGERVTYVYEAAAGPQEVGEAAD
;
A
#
# COMPACT_ATOMS: atom_id res chain seq x y z
N MET A 1 37.37 73.10 -61.66
CA MET A 1 38.36 71.99 -61.65
C MET A 1 38.35 71.38 -60.26
N VAL A 2 37.34 70.54 -59.96
CA VAL A 2 37.19 69.80 -58.69
C VAL A 2 36.74 68.34 -58.97
N GLU A 3 36.47 68.01 -60.24
CA GLU A 3 35.94 66.72 -60.68
C GLU A 3 37.04 65.68 -60.95
N GLU A 4 38.30 66.10 -61.11
CA GLU A 4 39.42 65.18 -61.36
C GLU A 4 40.07 64.61 -60.09
N GLU A 5 39.84 65.19 -58.91
CA GLU A 5 40.60 64.83 -57.70
C GLU A 5 39.91 63.77 -56.83
N THR A 6 38.61 63.49 -57.04
CA THR A 6 37.86 62.63 -56.11
C THR A 6 37.65 61.19 -56.56
N ARG A 7 37.81 60.80 -57.84
CA ARG A 7 37.59 59.41 -58.33
C ARG A 7 36.32 58.72 -57.79
N VAL A 8 35.34 59.46 -57.28
CA VAL A 8 34.09 58.90 -56.77
C VAL A 8 33.12 58.95 -57.94
N MET A 9 32.98 57.82 -58.65
CA MET A 9 31.83 57.61 -59.53
C MET A 9 30.55 57.97 -58.77
N PRO A 10 29.50 58.55 -59.41
CA PRO A 10 28.21 58.70 -58.76
C PRO A 10 27.78 57.30 -58.31
N ARG A 11 27.86 57.09 -56.99
CA ARG A 11 27.58 55.82 -56.34
C ARG A 11 26.12 55.50 -56.65
N GLY A 12 25.90 54.41 -57.39
CA GLY A 12 24.57 53.89 -57.68
C GLY A 12 23.76 53.68 -56.41
N ASP A 13 22.45 53.57 -56.59
CA ASP A 13 21.51 53.48 -55.48
C ASP A 13 21.95 52.44 -54.43
N TYR A 14 21.97 52.85 -53.15
CA TYR A 14 22.34 51.98 -52.05
C TYR A 14 21.14 51.16 -51.59
N GLN A 15 21.33 49.87 -51.32
CA GLN A 15 20.31 49.08 -50.63
C GLN A 15 20.53 49.16 -49.11
N VAL A 16 19.53 49.69 -48.41
CA VAL A 16 19.49 49.72 -46.95
C VAL A 16 18.55 48.62 -46.49
N VAL A 17 19.04 47.68 -45.68
CA VAL A 17 18.21 46.61 -45.11
C VAL A 17 18.07 46.84 -43.61
N VAL A 18 16.83 46.98 -43.14
CA VAL A 18 16.49 47.11 -41.73
C VAL A 18 15.87 45.79 -41.28
N VAL A 19 16.44 45.16 -40.27
CA VAL A 19 15.94 43.88 -39.72
C VAL A 19 15.39 44.12 -38.31
N PRO A 20 14.11 44.52 -38.15
CA PRO A 20 13.46 44.54 -36.86
C PRO A 20 13.41 43.14 -36.26
N VAL A 21 13.82 43.07 -34.99
CA VAL A 21 13.72 41.88 -34.15
C VAL A 21 12.56 42.11 -33.19
N VAL A 22 11.53 41.27 -33.27
CA VAL A 22 10.37 41.30 -32.36
C VAL A 22 10.45 40.07 -31.47
N GLU A 23 10.60 40.30 -30.16
CA GLU A 23 10.53 39.25 -29.16
C GLU A 23 9.15 39.23 -28.50
N PHE A 24 8.45 38.10 -28.62
CA PHE A 24 7.17 37.88 -27.97
C PHE A 24 7.35 36.93 -26.79
N ARG A 25 6.89 37.38 -25.61
CA ARG A 25 6.90 36.58 -24.38
C ARG A 25 5.50 36.62 -23.77
N ALA A 26 4.94 35.44 -23.50
CA ALA A 26 3.66 35.31 -22.82
C ALA A 26 3.80 34.51 -21.52
N TRP A 27 3.07 34.93 -20.49
CA TRP A 27 3.01 34.29 -19.18
C TRP A 27 1.60 33.80 -18.91
N ARG A 28 1.50 32.65 -18.22
CA ARG A 28 0.23 32.13 -17.75
C ARG A 28 -0.17 32.80 -16.46
N ASP A 29 -1.34 33.40 -16.43
CA ASP A 29 -1.90 33.88 -15.17
C ASP A 29 -2.38 32.67 -14.34
N GLY A 30 -1.87 32.53 -13.12
CA GLY A 30 -2.30 31.48 -12.17
C GLY A 30 -1.35 30.28 -11.97
N SER A 31 -0.19 30.18 -12.64
CA SER A 31 0.87 29.27 -12.17
C SER A 31 1.65 29.97 -11.06
N GLY A 32 1.25 29.72 -9.81
CA GLY A 32 1.74 30.43 -8.62
C GLY A 32 3.23 30.77 -8.66
N ALA A 33 3.53 32.07 -8.60
CA ALA A 33 4.75 32.78 -8.21
C ALA A 33 6.18 32.25 -8.53
N SER A 34 6.39 31.09 -9.15
CA SER A 34 7.72 30.45 -9.21
C SER A 34 8.22 30.03 -10.58
N SER A 35 7.45 30.18 -11.66
CA SER A 35 8.00 30.00 -13.01
C SER A 35 8.38 31.37 -13.61
N LEU A 36 9.63 31.78 -13.40
CA LEU A 36 10.23 32.94 -14.08
C LEU A 36 10.46 32.70 -15.60
N GLN A 37 10.07 31.54 -16.12
CA GLN A 37 10.22 31.19 -17.54
C GLN A 37 8.90 31.49 -18.28
N PRO A 38 8.94 32.24 -19.39
CA PRO A 38 7.77 32.48 -20.23
C PRO A 38 7.26 31.15 -20.81
N GLU A 39 5.94 30.98 -20.90
CA GLU A 39 5.33 29.78 -21.48
C GLU A 39 5.51 29.75 -23.01
N VAL A 40 5.47 30.93 -23.62
CA VAL A 40 5.74 31.13 -25.04
C VAL A 40 6.86 32.15 -25.16
N GLN A 41 7.95 31.76 -25.83
CA GLN A 41 9.03 32.65 -26.22
C GLN A 41 9.27 32.49 -27.72
N GLU A 42 8.88 33.51 -28.49
CA GLU A 42 9.09 33.54 -29.93
C GLU A 42 9.89 34.78 -30.32
N ARG A 43 10.79 34.61 -31.29
CA ARG A 43 11.57 35.68 -31.88
C ARG A 43 11.28 35.73 -33.37
N PHE A 44 10.91 36.91 -33.84
CA PHE A 44 10.63 37.15 -35.25
C PHE A 44 11.61 38.18 -35.80
N GLU A 45 12.07 37.94 -37.02
CA GLU A 45 12.94 38.85 -37.76
C GLU A 45 12.28 39.13 -39.11
N PHE A 46 12.02 40.41 -39.41
CA PHE A 46 11.30 40.81 -40.62
C PHE A 46 12.16 41.78 -41.44
N PRO A 47 13.04 41.31 -42.33
CA PRO A 47 13.93 42.19 -43.10
C PRO A 47 13.14 43.10 -44.05
N PHE A 48 13.31 44.41 -43.92
CA PHE A 48 12.76 45.45 -44.79
C PHE A 48 13.88 46.08 -45.61
N ALA A 49 13.79 45.98 -46.94
CA ALA A 49 14.74 46.59 -47.86
C ALA A 49 14.23 47.94 -48.39
N PHE A 50 15.14 48.91 -48.44
CA PHE A 50 14.95 50.24 -48.99
C PHE A 50 16.02 50.50 -50.04
N THR A 51 15.65 51.21 -51.09
CA THR A 51 16.60 51.79 -52.03
C THR A 51 16.83 53.25 -51.64
N LEU A 52 18.08 53.64 -51.39
CA LEU A 52 18.49 55.02 -51.17
C LEU A 52 18.98 55.58 -52.51
N ALA A 53 18.13 56.37 -53.16
CA ALA A 53 18.43 57.09 -54.39
C ALA A 53 18.59 58.59 -54.05
N GLY A 54 19.82 59.09 -54.08
CA GLY A 54 20.15 60.42 -53.56
C GLY A 54 19.84 60.54 -52.07
N ASN A 55 18.86 61.38 -51.72
CA ASN A 55 18.42 61.62 -50.33
C ASN A 55 17.04 61.02 -50.02
N THR A 56 16.50 60.19 -50.90
CA THR A 56 15.15 59.62 -50.77
C THR A 56 15.23 58.12 -50.51
N LEU A 57 14.58 57.66 -49.44
CA LEU A 57 14.40 56.24 -49.15
C LEU A 57 13.12 55.74 -49.81
N MET A 58 13.25 54.80 -50.75
CA MET A 58 12.12 54.16 -51.41
C MET A 58 11.92 52.76 -50.84
N PRO A 59 10.78 52.48 -50.18
CA PRO A 59 10.49 51.15 -49.66
C PRO A 59 10.24 50.16 -50.81
N GLN A 60 10.85 48.99 -50.75
CA GLN A 60 10.62 47.93 -51.75
C GLN A 60 9.44 47.00 -51.39
N GLN A 61 8.90 47.11 -50.17
CA GLN A 61 7.86 46.23 -49.63
C GLN A 61 6.86 47.01 -48.76
N GLN A 62 5.65 46.48 -48.62
CA GLN A 62 4.60 47.02 -47.74
C GLN A 62 4.91 46.71 -46.26
N LEU A 63 4.76 47.69 -45.37
CA LEU A 63 5.18 47.63 -43.96
C LEU A 63 4.29 46.75 -43.05
N SER A 64 3.35 45.97 -43.60
CA SER A 64 2.42 45.15 -42.82
C SER A 64 2.71 43.66 -43.01
N GLN A 65 3.43 43.05 -42.07
CA GLN A 65 3.57 41.60 -41.95
C GLN A 65 2.91 41.14 -40.64
N GLY A 66 2.06 40.11 -40.71
CA GLY A 66 1.41 39.51 -39.54
C GLY A 66 1.70 38.01 -39.48
N ARG A 67 2.02 37.49 -38.30
CA ARG A 67 2.22 36.05 -38.04
C ARG A 67 1.31 35.62 -36.90
N SER A 68 0.54 34.55 -37.10
CA SER A 68 -0.31 33.96 -36.06
C SER A 68 0.37 32.73 -35.46
N ALA A 69 0.56 32.72 -34.14
CA ALA A 69 1.04 31.57 -33.39
C ALA A 69 -0.09 31.02 -32.49
N ALA A 70 -0.19 29.70 -32.37
CA ALA A 70 -1.20 29.04 -31.55
C ALA A 70 -0.56 28.54 -30.24
N ALA A 71 -1.08 28.98 -29.10
CA ALA A 71 -0.71 28.45 -27.80
C ALA A 71 -1.49 27.15 -27.52
N SER A 72 -0.78 26.04 -27.29
CA SER A 72 -1.41 24.77 -26.92
C SER A 72 -1.77 24.77 -25.43
N ARG A 73 -3.05 24.51 -25.12
CA ARG A 73 -3.53 24.41 -23.74
C ARG A 73 -3.39 22.96 -23.26
N THR A 74 -2.54 22.73 -22.27
CA THR A 74 -2.52 21.43 -21.57
C THR A 74 -3.80 21.30 -20.74
N VAL A 75 -4.66 20.34 -21.08
CA VAL A 75 -5.85 19.99 -20.29
C VAL A 75 -5.50 18.78 -19.44
N THR A 76 -5.68 18.89 -18.13
CA THR A 76 -5.52 17.75 -17.22
C THR A 76 -6.76 16.88 -17.28
N GLU A 77 -6.67 15.72 -17.93
CA GLU A 77 -7.76 14.75 -17.93
C GLU A 77 -7.82 14.01 -16.57
N PRO A 78 -9.02 13.84 -15.97
CA PRO A 78 -9.16 13.06 -14.75
C PRO A 78 -8.75 11.61 -14.97
N GLY A 79 -7.81 11.12 -14.16
CA GLY A 79 -7.44 9.70 -14.16
C GLY A 79 -8.66 8.82 -13.86
N VAL A 80 -8.89 7.83 -14.73
CA VAL A 80 -9.92 6.80 -14.57
C VAL A 80 -9.25 5.46 -14.30
N VAL A 81 -9.81 4.71 -13.36
CA VAL A 81 -9.43 3.31 -13.11
C VAL A 81 -10.47 2.43 -13.77
N ARG A 82 -10.02 1.51 -14.63
CA ARG A 82 -10.90 0.54 -15.28
C ARG A 82 -10.73 -0.81 -14.59
N LEU A 83 -11.80 -1.31 -13.98
CA LEU A 83 -11.84 -2.63 -13.35
C LEU A 83 -13.14 -3.33 -13.80
N ALA A 84 -13.00 -4.52 -14.39
CA ALA A 84 -14.12 -5.38 -14.82
C ALA A 84 -15.23 -4.67 -15.64
N GLY A 85 -14.85 -3.76 -16.54
CA GLY A 85 -15.79 -3.03 -17.40
C GLY A 85 -16.42 -1.78 -16.77
N LEU A 86 -16.19 -1.51 -15.48
CA LEU A 86 -16.57 -0.25 -14.85
C LEU A 86 -15.40 0.75 -14.90
N SER A 87 -15.65 1.93 -15.45
CA SER A 87 -14.75 3.08 -15.36
C SER A 87 -15.10 3.89 -14.12
N LEU A 88 -14.29 3.78 -13.08
CA LEU A 88 -14.46 4.52 -11.85
C LEU A 88 -13.41 5.64 -11.78
N GLY A 89 -13.85 6.86 -11.48
CA GLY A 89 -12.92 7.95 -11.20
C GLY A 89 -12.04 7.62 -10.00
N VAL A 90 -10.75 7.95 -10.05
CA VAL A 90 -9.77 7.64 -8.98
C VAL A 90 -10.25 8.11 -7.59
N ARG A 91 -10.99 9.22 -7.51
CA ARG A 91 -11.56 9.72 -6.25
C ARG A 91 -12.58 8.74 -5.64
N ALA A 92 -13.48 8.21 -6.46
CA ALA A 92 -14.46 7.23 -6.02
C ALA A 92 -13.77 5.91 -5.64
N ALA A 93 -12.77 5.47 -6.41
CA ALA A 93 -11.98 4.28 -6.09
C ALA A 93 -11.27 4.40 -4.73
N ARG A 94 -10.69 5.58 -4.42
CA ARG A 94 -10.05 5.83 -3.13
C ARG A 94 -11.04 5.80 -1.96
N LEU A 95 -12.22 6.40 -2.11
CA LEU A 95 -13.26 6.39 -1.07
C LEU A 95 -13.76 4.97 -0.80
N VAL A 96 -14.09 4.22 -1.85
CA VAL A 96 -14.54 2.82 -1.72
C VAL A 96 -13.45 1.96 -1.09
N GLY A 97 -12.20 2.12 -1.51
CA GLY A 97 -11.06 1.42 -0.92
C GLY A 97 -10.87 1.73 0.56
N LEU A 98 -10.99 3.00 0.96
CA LEU A 98 -10.83 3.41 2.36
C LEU A 98 -11.94 2.84 3.25
N VAL A 99 -13.19 2.89 2.77
CA VAL A 99 -14.35 2.37 3.52
C VAL A 99 -14.27 0.85 3.68
N THR A 100 -13.96 0.13 2.60
CA THR A 100 -13.88 -1.34 2.63
C THR A 100 -12.73 -1.83 3.50
N THR A 101 -11.55 -1.21 3.38
CA THR A 101 -10.38 -1.54 4.21
C THR A 101 -10.63 -1.22 5.68
N GLY A 102 -11.25 -0.06 5.97
CA GLY A 102 -11.64 0.32 7.33
C GLY A 102 -12.62 -0.67 7.96
N ALA A 103 -13.68 -1.05 7.22
CA ALA A 103 -14.66 -2.02 7.69
C ALA A 103 -14.03 -3.39 7.95
N ALA A 104 -13.15 -3.86 7.06
CA ALA A 104 -12.43 -5.12 7.23
C ALA A 104 -11.52 -5.12 8.47
N ALA A 105 -10.80 -4.02 8.71
CA ALA A 105 -9.94 -3.89 9.89
C ALA A 105 -10.75 -3.94 11.20
N VAL A 106 -11.90 -3.26 11.25
CA VAL A 106 -12.80 -3.30 12.42
C VAL A 106 -13.33 -4.73 12.63
N LEU A 107 -13.76 -5.41 11.57
CA LEU A 107 -14.25 -6.78 11.65
C LEU A 107 -13.20 -7.72 12.24
N VAL A 108 -11.95 -7.64 11.77
CA VAL A 108 -10.84 -8.46 12.25
C VAL A 108 -10.55 -8.19 13.73
N LEU A 109 -10.59 -6.92 14.16
CA LEU A 109 -10.40 -6.57 15.57
C LEU A 109 -11.52 -7.10 16.46
N VAL A 110 -12.78 -7.03 16.01
CA VAL A 110 -13.93 -7.55 16.75
C VAL A 110 -13.85 -9.07 16.86
N LEU A 111 -13.66 -9.78 15.75
CA LEU A 111 -13.56 -11.24 15.72
C LEU A 111 -12.34 -11.74 16.50
N GLY A 112 -11.17 -11.11 16.32
CA GLY A 112 -9.96 -11.45 17.04
C GLY A 112 -10.06 -11.17 18.55
N GLY A 113 -10.73 -10.08 18.92
CA GLY A 113 -11.02 -9.74 20.32
C GLY A 113 -11.95 -10.76 20.98
N GLN A 114 -13.03 -11.13 20.30
CA GLN A 114 -13.97 -12.16 20.77
C GLN A 114 -13.28 -13.53 20.90
N ALA A 115 -12.51 -13.95 19.90
CA ALA A 115 -11.75 -15.21 19.93
C ALA A 115 -10.74 -15.26 21.08
N ARG A 116 -10.07 -14.14 21.41
CA ARG A 116 -9.17 -14.07 22.57
C ARG A 116 -9.92 -14.14 23.89
N ARG A 117 -11.12 -13.56 23.99
CA ARG A 117 -11.96 -13.63 25.18
C ARG A 117 -12.45 -15.06 25.42
N THR A 118 -12.96 -15.73 24.38
CA THR A 118 -13.37 -17.14 24.47
C THR A 118 -12.20 -18.08 24.73
N ALA A 119 -11.00 -17.79 24.22
CA ALA A 119 -9.81 -18.57 24.53
C ALA A 119 -9.34 -18.43 25.99
N ARG A 120 -9.59 -17.28 26.64
CA ARG A 120 -9.28 -17.09 28.07
C ARG A 120 -10.28 -17.77 28.99
N SER A 121 -11.53 -17.89 28.56
CA SER A 121 -12.55 -18.69 29.25
C SER A 121 -12.43 -20.18 28.91
N GLN A 122 -11.41 -20.62 28.17
CA GLN A 122 -11.23 -22.04 27.93
C GLN A 122 -10.87 -22.76 29.24
N PRO A 123 -11.62 -23.81 29.59
CA PRO A 123 -11.40 -24.61 30.77
C PRO A 123 -10.03 -25.26 30.72
N GLU A 124 -9.44 -25.43 31.89
CA GLU A 124 -8.04 -25.79 32.04
C GLU A 124 -7.67 -27.10 31.31
N ALA A 125 -8.59 -28.08 31.31
CA ALA A 125 -8.45 -29.32 30.57
C ALA A 125 -8.26 -29.12 29.05
N GLN A 126 -8.99 -28.19 28.43
CA GLN A 126 -8.86 -27.91 26.99
C GLN A 126 -7.52 -27.24 26.66
N ARG A 127 -7.03 -26.36 27.55
CA ARG A 127 -5.71 -25.73 27.39
C ARG A 127 -4.58 -26.75 27.48
N ILE A 128 -4.67 -27.69 28.42
CA ILE A 128 -3.73 -28.80 28.58
C ILE A 128 -3.76 -29.69 27.34
N ARG A 129 -4.95 -30.09 26.87
CA ARG A 129 -5.12 -30.94 25.68
C ARG A 129 -4.56 -30.31 24.42
N ARG A 130 -4.77 -29.01 24.20
CA ARG A 130 -4.22 -28.28 23.04
C ARG A 130 -2.70 -28.16 23.11
N ARG A 131 -2.13 -27.85 24.28
CA ARG A 131 -0.68 -27.59 24.43
C ARG A 131 0.16 -28.86 24.46
N TYR A 132 -0.35 -29.94 25.06
CA TYR A 132 0.41 -31.17 25.31
C TYR A 132 -0.09 -32.38 24.52
N ARG A 133 -0.87 -32.15 23.45
CA ARG A 133 -1.51 -33.20 22.63
C ARG A 133 -0.59 -34.37 22.26
N ALA A 134 0.68 -34.08 21.94
CA ALA A 134 1.65 -35.09 21.51
C ALA A 134 2.14 -36.02 22.64
N ARG A 135 1.97 -35.64 23.92
CA ARG A 135 2.43 -36.40 25.09
C ARG A 135 1.28 -37.08 25.86
N LEU A 136 0.04 -36.89 25.39
CA LEU A 136 -1.16 -37.40 26.04
C LEU A 136 -1.67 -38.64 25.31
N LEU A 137 -1.84 -39.74 26.04
CA LEU A 137 -2.51 -40.94 25.53
C LEU A 137 -3.96 -40.93 26.02
N SER A 138 -4.92 -40.85 25.10
CA SER A 138 -6.34 -40.91 25.45
C SER A 138 -6.75 -42.34 25.74
N VAL A 139 -7.24 -42.60 26.95
CA VAL A 139 -7.73 -43.91 27.37
C VAL A 139 -9.26 -43.86 27.46
N ARG A 140 -9.94 -44.94 27.04
CA ARG A 140 -11.40 -45.03 27.19
C ARG A 140 -11.77 -45.09 28.68
N PRO A 141 -12.85 -44.43 29.10
CA PRO A 141 -13.27 -44.40 30.51
C PRO A 141 -13.50 -45.81 31.09
N ASP A 142 -14.01 -46.73 30.28
CA ASP A 142 -14.31 -48.12 30.69
C ASP A 142 -13.05 -49.02 30.80
N ALA A 143 -11.93 -48.58 30.22
CA ALA A 143 -10.64 -49.27 30.24
C ALA A 143 -9.59 -48.46 31.02
N GLY A 144 -10.03 -47.77 32.07
CA GLY A 144 -9.17 -46.93 32.90
C GLY A 144 -7.93 -47.67 33.42
N PRO A 145 -6.83 -46.96 33.70
CA PRO A 145 -5.60 -47.59 34.16
C PRO A 145 -5.84 -48.41 35.42
N VAL A 146 -5.32 -49.64 35.44
CA VAL A 146 -5.37 -50.52 36.60
C VAL A 146 -4.51 -49.90 37.71
N ILE A 147 -5.16 -49.20 38.63
CA ILE A 147 -4.50 -48.57 39.77
C ILE A 147 -3.97 -49.68 40.66
N THR A 148 -2.66 -49.90 40.61
CA THR A 148 -1.98 -50.92 41.40
C THR A 148 -1.17 -50.19 42.49
N GLY A 149 -1.84 -49.82 43.59
CA GLY A 149 -1.18 -49.18 44.74
C GLY A 149 -1.75 -47.82 45.16
N SER A 150 -0.91 -46.99 45.79
CA SER A 150 -1.33 -45.71 46.39
C SER A 150 -1.56 -44.63 45.32
N VAL A 151 -2.60 -43.82 45.48
CA VAL A 151 -2.89 -42.67 44.60
C VAL A 151 -2.37 -41.38 45.23
N VAL A 152 -1.58 -40.62 44.49
CA VAL A 152 -1.04 -39.32 44.93
C VAL A 152 -1.64 -38.20 44.06
N PRO A 153 -2.53 -37.35 44.62
CA PRO A 153 -3.06 -36.20 43.90
C PRO A 153 -1.98 -35.11 43.80
N LEU A 154 -1.82 -34.55 42.61
CA LEU A 154 -0.92 -33.42 42.34
C LEU A 154 -1.73 -32.14 42.18
N ALA A 155 -1.18 -31.02 42.64
CA ALA A 155 -1.84 -29.72 42.59
C ALA A 155 -1.66 -28.99 41.25
N ALA A 156 -0.66 -29.38 40.44
CA ALA A 156 -0.37 -28.75 39.15
C ALA A 156 -0.04 -29.79 38.07
N PHE A 157 -0.54 -29.58 36.85
CA PHE A 157 -0.23 -30.44 35.70
C PHE A 157 1.28 -30.50 35.37
N GLN A 158 2.03 -29.45 35.70
CA GLN A 158 3.48 -29.41 35.46
C GLN A 158 4.22 -30.44 36.31
N ASP A 159 3.75 -30.71 37.53
CA ASP A 159 4.36 -31.71 38.39
C ASP A 159 4.08 -33.12 37.84
N LEU A 160 2.90 -33.34 37.26
CA LEU A 160 2.57 -34.59 36.58
C LEU A 160 3.49 -34.83 35.38
N LEU A 161 3.80 -33.78 34.59
CA LEU A 161 4.75 -33.88 33.47
C LEU A 161 6.16 -34.21 33.93
N ARG A 162 6.62 -33.63 35.05
CA ARG A 162 7.93 -33.94 35.62
C ARG A 162 8.02 -35.41 36.04
N VAL A 163 6.97 -35.93 36.65
CA VAL A 163 6.88 -37.34 37.03
C VAL A 163 6.85 -38.24 35.80
N ALA A 164 6.09 -37.88 34.76
CA ALA A 164 6.05 -38.61 33.49
C ALA A 164 7.44 -38.68 32.83
N ASP A 165 8.14 -37.54 32.78
CA ASP A 165 9.48 -37.45 32.20
C ASP A 165 10.51 -38.24 33.05
N GLN A 166 10.39 -38.25 34.39
CA GLN A 166 11.26 -39.03 35.28
C GLN A 166 11.06 -40.54 35.19
N LEU A 167 9.82 -40.98 35.00
CA LEU A 167 9.47 -42.39 34.89
C LEU A 167 9.52 -42.90 33.44
N GLU A 168 9.83 -42.02 32.47
CA GLU A 168 9.76 -42.28 31.02
C GLU A 168 8.41 -42.88 30.58
N GLN A 169 7.33 -42.47 31.23
CA GLN A 169 5.98 -42.99 30.99
C GLN A 169 5.06 -41.97 30.32
N PRO A 170 4.11 -42.42 29.48
CA PRO A 170 3.12 -41.53 28.90
C PRO A 170 2.12 -41.03 29.93
N VAL A 171 1.63 -39.81 29.75
CA VAL A 171 0.52 -39.27 30.55
C VAL A 171 -0.79 -39.80 29.98
N LEU A 172 -1.51 -40.60 30.78
CA LEU A 172 -2.82 -41.12 30.44
C LEU A 172 -3.88 -40.07 30.72
N MET A 173 -4.75 -39.83 29.74
CA MET A 173 -5.89 -38.93 29.87
C MET A 173 -7.17 -39.76 29.86
N VAL A 174 -7.93 -39.69 30.96
CA VAL A 174 -9.26 -40.29 31.08
C VAL A 174 -10.28 -39.16 31.02
N PRO A 175 -11.10 -39.08 29.95
CA PRO A 175 -12.18 -38.11 29.88
C PRO A 175 -13.28 -38.48 30.88
N GLY A 176 -13.74 -37.51 31.67
CA GLY A 176 -14.95 -37.59 32.50
C GLY A 176 -15.95 -36.50 32.10
N GLU A 177 -17.20 -36.61 32.56
CA GLU A 177 -18.27 -35.65 32.22
C GLU A 177 -17.94 -34.23 32.69
N ASP A 178 -17.57 -34.08 33.97
CA ASP A 178 -17.30 -32.77 34.58
C ASP A 178 -15.81 -32.51 34.86
N VAL A 179 -14.98 -33.56 34.86
CA VAL A 179 -13.55 -33.48 35.22
C VAL A 179 -12.73 -34.40 34.30
N TYR A 180 -11.68 -33.86 33.71
CA TYR A 180 -10.66 -34.67 33.05
C TYR A 180 -9.63 -35.12 34.07
N ARG A 181 -9.37 -36.43 34.09
CA ARG A 181 -8.34 -37.02 34.94
C ARG A 181 -7.10 -37.33 34.11
N PHE A 182 -5.96 -36.81 34.53
CA PHE A 182 -4.65 -37.11 33.95
C PHE A 182 -3.87 -37.97 34.95
N ALA A 183 -3.29 -39.08 34.49
CA ALA A 183 -2.61 -40.02 35.36
C ALA A 183 -1.29 -40.53 34.78
N VAL A 184 -0.32 -40.81 35.64
CA VAL A 184 0.93 -41.52 35.33
C VAL A 184 1.04 -42.71 36.27
N VAL A 185 1.25 -43.91 35.72
CA VAL A 185 1.14 -45.19 36.46
C VAL A 185 2.53 -45.74 36.78
N GLY A 186 3.09 -45.32 37.91
CA GLY A 186 4.33 -45.91 38.41
C GLY A 186 4.16 -47.35 38.91
N GLU A 187 5.26 -48.01 39.25
CA GLU A 187 5.25 -49.42 39.67
C GLU A 187 4.43 -49.71 40.94
N ARG A 188 4.30 -48.72 41.84
CA ARG A 188 3.59 -48.85 43.14
C ARG A 188 2.71 -47.67 43.50
N VAL A 189 2.79 -46.59 42.72
CA VAL A 189 2.12 -45.32 43.01
C VAL A 189 1.60 -44.74 41.70
N THR A 190 0.34 -44.31 41.72
CA THR A 190 -0.29 -43.61 40.59
C THR A 190 -0.41 -42.13 40.93
N TYR A 191 0.16 -41.27 40.09
CA TYR A 191 0.08 -39.82 40.25
C TYR A 191 -1.08 -39.28 39.43
N VAL A 192 -1.93 -38.45 40.02
CA VAL A 192 -3.18 -37.99 39.39
C VAL A 192 -3.31 -36.48 39.45
N TYR A 193 -3.72 -35.87 38.34
CA TYR A 193 -4.13 -34.48 38.25
C TYR A 193 -5.57 -34.41 37.72
N GLU A 194 -6.42 -33.63 38.38
CA GLU A 194 -7.81 -33.42 37.97
C GLU A 194 -7.99 -31.98 37.50
N ALA A 195 -8.55 -31.81 36.30
CA ALA A 195 -8.84 -30.51 35.72
C ALA A 195 -10.32 -30.43 35.34
N ALA A 196 -10.97 -29.30 35.65
CA ALA A 196 -12.36 -29.08 35.27
C ALA A 196 -12.55 -29.27 33.76
N ALA A 197 -13.47 -30.16 33.39
CA ALA A 197 -13.91 -30.32 32.02
C ALA A 197 -14.66 -29.06 31.62
N GLY A 198 -14.38 -28.60 30.40
CA GLY A 198 -15.24 -27.60 29.80
C GLY A 198 -16.56 -28.14 29.33
N PRO A 199 -17.48 -27.25 28.91
CA PRO A 199 -18.54 -27.67 28.02
C PRO A 199 -17.89 -28.47 26.88
N GLN A 200 -18.30 -29.74 26.79
CA GLN A 200 -17.77 -30.68 25.81
C GLN A 200 -18.06 -30.09 24.42
N GLU A 201 -17.02 -29.77 23.66
CA GLU A 201 -17.19 -29.69 22.21
C GLU A 201 -17.50 -31.11 21.76
N VAL A 202 -18.79 -31.38 21.55
CA VAL A 202 -19.32 -32.55 20.88
C VAL A 202 -18.73 -32.54 19.47
N GLY A 203 -17.53 -33.09 19.34
CA GLY A 203 -16.86 -33.33 18.09
C GLY A 203 -17.54 -34.49 17.40
N GLU A 204 -18.55 -34.14 16.61
CA GLU A 204 -18.98 -34.76 15.36
C GLU A 204 -18.10 -35.94 14.92
N ALA A 205 -18.53 -37.14 15.31
CA ALA A 205 -18.29 -38.33 14.52
C ALA A 205 -19.22 -38.22 13.31
N ALA A 206 -18.67 -37.78 12.18
CA ALA A 206 -19.26 -38.00 10.87
C ALA A 206 -18.41 -39.08 10.18
N ASP A 207 -19.12 -40.09 9.68
CA ASP A 207 -18.69 -41.29 8.95
C ASP A 207 -17.47 -41.16 8.03
#